data_AF-A0A3N5EDB5-F1
#
_entry.id   AF-A0A3N5EDB5-F1
#
_cell.length_a   1.000
_cell.length_b   1.000
_cell.length_c   1.000
_cell.angle_alpha   90.00
_cell.angle_beta   90.00
_cell.angle_gamma   90.00
#
_symmetry.space_group_name_H-M   'P 1'
#
loop_
_entity.id
_entity.type
_entity.pdbx_description
1 polymer ?
#
loop_
_entity_poly.entity_id
_entity_poly.type
_entity_poly.pdbx_seq_one_letter_code
_entity_poly.pdbx_strand_id
1 'polypeptide(L)'
;MQPLTVILELTVSNHPGVMSHICGLFARRAFNVEGILCLPLPQGDLSRIWLQVADDQRLEQMISQIDKLEDVVQIKRDADGAEVFGKLTALVQ
;
A
#
# COMPACT_ATOMS: atom_id res chain seq x y z
N MET A 1 -1.65 -3.76 23.31
CA MET A 1 -0.64 -4.18 22.33
C MET A 1 -1.03 -3.55 21.01
N GLN A 2 -0.17 -2.73 20.41
CA GLN A 2 -0.41 -2.27 19.03
C GLN A 2 -0.40 -3.51 18.12
N PRO A 3 -1.32 -3.60 17.15
CA PRO A 3 -1.32 -4.71 16.20
C PRO A 3 0.02 -4.75 15.46
N LEU A 4 0.55 -5.95 15.18
CA LEU A 4 1.66 -6.06 14.24
C LEU A 4 1.17 -5.56 12.89
N THR A 5 1.84 -4.55 12.35
CA THR A 5 1.55 -3.97 11.04
C THR A 5 2.71 -4.22 10.11
N VAL A 6 2.40 -4.30 8.82
CA VAL A 6 3.37 -4.47 7.76
C VAL A 6 3.14 -3.44 6.69
N ILE A 7 4.19 -3.16 5.92
CA ILE A 7 4.11 -2.27 4.78
C ILE A 7 3.99 -3.09 3.50
N LEU A 8 2.95 -2.82 2.73
CA LEU A 8 2.86 -3.27 1.35
C LEU A 8 3.34 -2.15 0.44
N GLU A 9 4.35 -2.45 -0.35
CA GLU A 9 4.91 -1.57 -1.35
C GLU A 9 4.41 -2.00 -2.73
N LEU A 10 3.60 -1.14 -3.35
CA LEU A 10 3.00 -1.36 -4.66
C LEU A 10 3.66 -0.46 -5.69
N THR A 11 4.05 -1.02 -6.82
CA THR A 11 4.34 -0.26 -8.04
C THR A 11 3.12 -0.37 -8.94
N VAL A 12 2.53 0.76 -9.29
CA VAL A 12 1.28 0.82 -10.06
C VAL A 12 1.39 1.73 -11.28
N SER A 13 0.60 1.44 -12.30
CA SER A 13 0.40 2.30 -13.47
C SER A 13 -0.23 3.64 -13.05
N ASN A 14 0.40 4.76 -13.40
CA ASN A 14 -0.05 6.07 -12.97
C ASN A 14 -1.01 6.68 -14.01
N HIS A 15 -2.30 6.42 -13.84
CA HIS A 15 -3.35 7.02 -14.65
C HIS A 15 -4.54 7.47 -13.77
N PRO A 16 -5.43 8.34 -14.29
CA PRO A 16 -6.63 8.73 -13.58
C PRO A 16 -7.44 7.50 -13.15
N GLY A 17 -7.78 7.43 -11.87
CA GLY A 17 -8.61 6.36 -11.28
C GLY A 17 -7.84 5.26 -10.56
N VAL A 18 -6.52 5.12 -10.75
CA VAL A 18 -5.74 4.04 -10.11
C VAL A 18 -5.85 4.06 -8.58
N MET A 19 -5.75 5.25 -7.95
CA MET A 19 -5.86 5.37 -6.49
C MET A 19 -7.23 4.96 -5.97
N SER A 20 -8.31 5.32 -6.67
CA SER A 20 -9.66 4.92 -6.30
C SER A 20 -9.86 3.41 -6.42
N HIS A 21 -9.26 2.80 -7.46
CA HIS A 21 -9.32 1.37 -7.66
C HIS A 21 -8.59 0.60 -6.54
N ILE A 22 -7.36 1.01 -6.23
CA ILE A 22 -6.56 0.43 -5.14
C ILE A 22 -7.28 0.58 -3.80
N CYS A 23 -7.70 1.79 -3.42
CA CYS A 23 -8.40 2.04 -2.15
C CYS A 23 -9.76 1.29 -2.07
N GLY A 24 -10.45 1.12 -3.19
CA GLY A 24 -11.73 0.41 -3.27
C GLY A 24 -11.64 -1.07 -2.87
N LEU A 25 -10.50 -1.73 -3.08
CA LEU A 25 -10.29 -3.11 -2.66
C LEU A 25 -10.25 -3.25 -1.14
N PHE A 26 -9.59 -2.33 -0.44
CA PHE A 26 -9.50 -2.32 1.02
C PHE A 26 -10.87 -2.03 1.64
N ALA A 27 -11.60 -1.06 1.07
CA ALA A 27 -12.94 -0.70 1.51
C ALA A 27 -13.93 -1.88 1.43
N ARG A 28 -13.92 -2.66 0.34
CA ARG A 28 -14.87 -3.76 0.12
C ARG A 28 -14.68 -4.93 1.10
N ARG A 29 -13.48 -5.09 1.66
CA ARG A 29 -13.14 -6.22 2.54
C ARG A 29 -12.99 -5.84 4.02
N ALA A 30 -13.36 -4.61 4.38
CA ALA A 30 -13.23 -4.07 5.73
C ALA A 30 -11.78 -4.19 6.28
N PHE A 31 -10.78 -4.04 5.40
CA PHE A 31 -9.40 -3.90 5.84
C PHE A 31 -9.17 -2.46 6.30
N ASN A 32 -8.65 -2.31 7.50
CA ASN A 32 -8.19 -1.01 7.96
C ASN A 32 -6.84 -0.69 7.31
N VAL A 33 -6.73 0.50 6.74
CA VAL A 33 -5.45 1.05 6.26
C VAL A 33 -5.01 2.08 7.30
N GLU A 34 -3.93 1.78 8.00
CA GLU A 34 -3.40 2.67 9.05
C GLU A 34 -2.64 3.86 8.45
N GLY A 35 -2.05 3.66 7.28
CA GLY A 35 -1.27 4.67 6.58
C GLY A 35 -1.23 4.39 5.09
N ILE A 36 -1.31 5.45 4.30
CA ILE A 36 -1.13 5.41 2.85
C ILE A 36 -0.21 6.55 2.44
N LEU A 37 0.81 6.22 1.67
CA LEU A 37 1.69 7.17 1.00
C LEU A 37 1.71 6.83 -0.47
N CYS A 38 1.59 7.84 -1.33
CA CYS A 38 1.69 7.67 -2.77
C CYS A 38 2.61 8.75 -3.33
N LEU A 39 3.59 8.33 -4.14
CA LEU A 39 4.50 9.23 -4.85
C LEU A 39 4.72 8.72 -6.28
N PRO A 40 4.75 9.61 -7.29
CA PRO A 40 5.12 9.22 -8.64
C PRO A 40 6.59 8.81 -8.71
N LEU A 41 6.92 7.84 -9.57
CA LEU A 41 8.30 7.53 -9.95
C LEU A 41 8.84 8.58 -10.94
N PRO A 42 10.17 8.71 -11.14
CA PRO A 42 10.78 9.80 -11.91
C PRO A 42 10.25 9.99 -13.34
N GLN A 43 9.77 8.93 -13.98
CA GLN A 43 9.24 8.95 -15.35
C GLN A 43 7.73 9.29 -15.40
N GLY A 44 7.04 9.33 -14.26
CA GLY A 44 5.63 9.73 -14.17
C GLY A 44 4.62 8.67 -14.61
N ASP A 45 4.99 7.69 -15.43
CA ASP A 45 4.09 6.63 -15.90
C ASP A 45 3.73 5.59 -14.82
N LEU A 46 4.52 5.55 -13.74
CA LEU A 46 4.34 4.65 -12.61
C LEU A 46 4.34 5.44 -11.30
N SER A 47 3.61 4.93 -10.32
CA SER A 47 3.58 5.44 -8.95
C SER A 47 3.96 4.35 -7.96
N ARG A 48 4.57 4.78 -6.85
CA ARG A 48 4.83 3.94 -5.69
C ARG A 48 3.80 4.23 -4.61
N ILE A 49 3.12 3.20 -4.15
CA ILE A 49 2.19 3.28 -3.02
C ILE A 49 2.73 2.44 -1.88
N TRP A 50 2.86 3.04 -0.69
CA TRP A 50 3.12 2.32 0.54
C TRP A 50 1.82 2.26 1.35
N LEU A 51 1.45 1.06 1.80
CA LEU A 51 0.25 0.82 2.58
C LEU A 51 0.64 0.16 3.89
N GLN A 52 0.36 0.83 5.00
CA GLN A 52 0.48 0.25 6.33
C GLN A 52 -0.83 -0.44 6.70
N VAL A 53 -0.78 -1.76 6.87
CA VAL A 53 -1.95 -2.61 7.13
C VAL A 53 -1.64 -3.60 8.25
N ALA A 54 -2.68 -4.13 8.89
CA ALA A 54 -2.54 -5.16 9.91
C ALA A 54 -1.99 -6.47 9.31
N ASP A 55 -1.06 -7.12 10.01
CA ASP A 55 -0.52 -8.42 9.66
C ASP A 55 -1.42 -9.55 10.20
N ASP A 56 -2.58 -9.73 9.56
CA ASP A 56 -3.51 -10.79 9.89
C ASP A 56 -3.56 -11.90 8.81
N GLN A 57 -4.24 -13.00 9.12
CA GLN A 57 -4.34 -14.17 8.23
C GLN A 57 -5.00 -13.86 6.86
N ARG A 58 -5.70 -12.73 6.73
CA ARG A 58 -6.38 -12.34 5.50
C ARG A 58 -5.46 -11.53 4.57
N LEU A 59 -4.30 -11.07 5.06
CA LEU A 59 -3.31 -10.31 4.30
C LEU A 59 -2.83 -11.03 3.04
N GLU A 60 -2.50 -12.33 3.13
CA GLU A 60 -2.03 -13.09 1.97
C GLU A 60 -3.07 -13.16 0.86
N GLN A 61 -4.34 -13.34 1.23
CA GLN A 61 -5.45 -13.34 0.27
C GLN A 61 -5.61 -11.97 -0.37
N MET A 62 -5.39 -10.90 0.39
CA MET A 62 -5.44 -9.52 -0.13
C MET A 62 -4.31 -9.26 -1.12
N ILE A 63 -3.06 -9.60 -0.77
CA ILE A 63 -1.89 -9.53 -1.66
C ILE A 63 -2.20 -10.24 -2.98
N SER A 64 -2.73 -11.47 -2.93
CA SER A 64 -3.09 -12.24 -4.13
C SER A 64 -4.18 -11.60 -5.00
N GLN A 65 -5.07 -10.77 -4.44
CA GLN A 65 -6.04 -10.03 -5.26
C GLN A 65 -5.46 -8.77 -5.86
N ILE A 66 -4.63 -8.06 -5.10
CA ILE A 66 -3.97 -6.84 -5.58
C ILE A 66 -3.04 -7.19 -6.74
N ASP A 67 -2.30 -8.29 -6.63
CA ASP A 67 -1.41 -8.82 -7.67
C ASP A 67 -2.13 -9.19 -8.98
N LYS A 68 -3.47 -9.34 -8.96
CA LYS A 68 -4.28 -9.64 -10.15
C LYS A 68 -4.84 -8.39 -10.83
N LEU A 69 -4.64 -7.21 -10.26
CA LEU A 69 -5.08 -5.98 -10.90
C LEU A 69 -4.15 -5.63 -12.05
N GLU A 70 -4.74 -5.25 -13.19
CA GLU A 70 -3.98 -4.78 -14.36
C GLU A 70 -3.12 -3.55 -14.03
N ASP A 71 -3.58 -2.72 -13.10
CA ASP A 71 -2.87 -1.51 -12.69
C ASP A 71 -1.65 -1.80 -11.81
N VAL A 72 -1.52 -3.02 -11.26
CA VAL A 72 -0.44 -3.37 -10.33
C VAL A 72 0.68 -4.06 -11.11
N VAL A 73 1.83 -3.40 -11.17
CA VAL A 73 3.03 -3.91 -11.84
C VAL A 73 3.83 -4.81 -10.89
N GLN A 74 3.86 -4.46 -9.61
CA GLN A 74 4.61 -5.20 -8.60
C GLN A 74 4.03 -4.98 -7.21
N ILE A 75 4.05 -6.03 -6.39
CA ILE A 75 3.78 -5.97 -4.96
C ILE A 75 4.97 -6.55 -4.17
N LYS A 76 5.38 -5.85 -3.12
CA LYS A 76 6.39 -6.32 -2.16
C LYS A 76 5.84 -6.16 -0.75
N ARG A 77 5.96 -7.22 0.05
CA ARG A 77 5.71 -7.16 1.49
C ARG A 77 7.01 -6.82 2.19
N ASP A 78 6.99 -5.76 2.99
CA ASP A 78 8.10 -5.33 3.83
C ASP A 78 7.66 -5.37 5.29
N ALA A 79 8.28 -6.28 6.06
CA ALA A 79 8.01 -6.42 7.49
C ALA A 79 8.76 -5.36 8.33
N ASP A 80 9.83 -4.76 7.78
CA ASP A 80 10.71 -3.80 8.45
C ASP A 80 10.50 -2.36 7.95
N GLY A 81 9.64 -2.17 6.94
CA GLY A 81 9.38 -0.90 6.25
C GLY A 81 8.77 0.24 7.09
N ALA A 82 8.60 0.03 8.40
CA ALA A 82 8.14 1.05 9.36
C ALA A 82 8.99 2.34 9.31
N GLU A 83 10.23 2.27 8.82
CA GLU A 83 11.12 3.42 8.70
C GLU A 83 10.55 4.52 7.78
N VAL A 84 9.82 4.18 6.71
CA VAL A 84 9.24 5.16 5.77
C VAL A 84 8.19 6.03 6.47
N PHE A 85 7.22 5.40 7.13
CA PHE A 85 6.17 6.12 7.86
C PHE A 85 6.69 6.77 9.14
N GLY A 86 7.70 6.18 9.80
CA GLY A 86 8.39 6.78 10.95
C GLY A 86 9.07 8.11 10.60
N LYS A 87 9.83 8.16 9.49
CA LYS A 87 10.46 9.39 9.01
C LYS A 87 9.45 10.47 8.63
N LEU A 88 8.34 10.09 7.99
CA LEU A 88 7.25 11.01 7.64
C LEU A 88 6.55 11.58 8.87
N THR A 89 6.28 10.76 9.87
CA THR A 89 5.62 11.21 11.11
C THR A 89 6.44 12.30 11.79
N ALA A 90 7.78 12.17 11.78
CA ALA A 90 8.70 13.18 12.31
C ALA A 90 8.71 14.52 11.54
N LEU A 91 8.16 14.58 10.33
CA LEU A 91 8.07 15.81 9.52
C LEU A 91 6.76 16.57 9.73
N VAL A 92 5.75 15.94 10.35
CA VAL A 92 4.39 16.49 10.52
C VAL A 92 4.09 16.85 11.98
N GLN A 93 5.07 16.64 12.89
CA GLN A 93 5.03 17.08 14.29
C GLN A 93 6.01 18.21 14.54
#